data_AF-A0A7K0TNZ8-F1
#
_entry.id   AF-A0A7K0TNZ8-F1
#
_cell.length_a   1.000
_cell.length_b   1.000
_cell.length_c   1.000
_cell.angle_alpha   90.00
_cell.angle_beta   90.00
_cell.angle_gamma   90.00
#
_symmetry.space_group_name_H-M   'P 1'
#
loop_
_entity.id
_entity.type
_entity.pdbx_description
1 polymer ?
#
loop_
_entity_poly.entity_id
_entity_poly.type
_entity_poly.pdbx_seq_one_letter_code
_entity_poly.pdbx_strand_id
1 'polypeptide(L)'
;MSAAELSALKARWNDVLFNLESQSRVAWLLYFDARLVSIEDDVLTIDFSDPQRFDQDQTYPINTDVRHRDALLAAVTAVTGQVVTLRIA
;
A
#
# COMPACT_ATOMS: atom_id res chain seq x y z
N MET A 1 -11.16 15.74 -1.47
CA MET A 1 -9.77 16.01 -1.91
C MET A 1 -9.18 14.65 -2.22
N SER A 2 -8.62 14.39 -3.40
CA SER A 2 -8.24 13.01 -3.76
C SER A 2 -7.17 12.86 -4.84
N ALA A 3 -7.33 13.51 -6.00
CA ALA A 3 -6.44 13.26 -7.15
C ALA A 3 -5.00 13.79 -6.96
N ALA A 4 -4.83 14.97 -6.38
CA ALA A 4 -3.51 15.56 -6.12
C ALA A 4 -2.75 14.80 -5.02
N GLU A 5 -3.46 14.37 -3.97
CA GLU A 5 -2.88 13.58 -2.86
C GLU A 5 -2.45 12.20 -3.33
N LEU A 6 -3.27 11.51 -4.13
CA LEU A 6 -2.91 10.25 -4.75
C LEU A 6 -1.69 10.41 -5.66
N SER A 7 -1.62 11.48 -6.45
CA SER A 7 -0.47 11.75 -7.32
C SER A 7 0.81 11.99 -6.50
N ALA A 8 0.72 12.75 -5.40
CA ALA A 8 1.83 12.97 -4.49
C ALA A 8 2.29 11.68 -3.80
N LEU A 9 1.37 10.82 -3.36
CA LEU A 9 1.70 9.51 -2.78
C LEU A 9 2.36 8.61 -3.82
N LYS A 10 1.82 8.55 -5.06
CA LYS A 10 2.41 7.79 -6.18
C LYS A 10 3.85 8.21 -6.45
N ALA A 11 4.15 9.51 -6.44
CA ALA A 11 5.51 10.01 -6.65
C ALA A 11 6.50 9.56 -5.56
N ARG A 12 6.02 9.25 -4.35
CA ARG A 12 6.83 8.85 -3.20
C ARG A 12 6.64 7.40 -2.77
N TRP A 13 5.94 6.61 -3.58
CA TRP A 13 5.56 5.25 -3.19
C TRP A 13 6.78 4.34 -2.99
N ASN A 14 7.82 4.49 -3.81
CA ASN A 14 9.07 3.75 -3.62
C ASN A 14 9.74 4.11 -2.28
N ASP A 15 9.71 5.37 -1.86
CA ASP A 15 10.26 5.78 -0.56
C ASP A 15 9.46 5.14 0.59
N VAL A 16 8.13 5.04 0.46
CA VAL A 16 7.27 4.32 1.41
C VAL A 16 7.66 2.84 1.47
N LEU A 17 7.83 2.19 0.32
CA LEU A 17 8.23 0.78 0.25
C LEU A 17 9.63 0.54 0.83
N PHE A 18 10.60 1.42 0.59
CA PHE A 18 11.92 1.32 1.20
C PHE A 18 11.87 1.51 2.73
N ASN A 19 11.09 2.48 3.20
CA ASN A 19 10.88 2.69 4.62
C ASN A 19 10.17 1.48 5.27
N LEU A 20 9.18 0.89 4.59
CA LEU A 20 8.50 -0.32 5.02
C LEU A 20 9.45 -1.52 5.08
N GLU A 21 10.27 -1.73 4.04
CA GLU A 21 11.26 -2.82 3.98
C GLU A 21 12.25 -2.74 5.14
N SER A 22 12.74 -1.53 5.46
CA SER A 22 13.67 -1.31 6.56
C SER A 22 13.10 -1.66 7.94
N GLN A 23 11.77 -1.60 8.09
CA GLN A 23 11.06 -1.92 9.34
C GLN A 23 10.57 -3.37 9.38
N SER A 24 10.05 -3.87 8.26
CA SER A 24 9.50 -5.21 8.14
C SER A 24 9.55 -5.69 6.69
N ARG A 25 10.56 -6.52 6.40
CA ARG A 25 10.67 -7.18 5.10
C ARG A 25 9.48 -8.08 4.77
N VAL A 26 8.81 -8.64 5.78
CA VAL A 26 7.59 -9.43 5.59
C VAL A 26 6.43 -8.55 5.14
N ALA A 27 6.22 -7.39 5.79
CA ALA A 27 5.19 -6.45 5.35
C ALA A 27 5.49 -5.92 3.94
N TRP A 28 6.76 -5.65 3.63
CA TRP A 28 7.16 -5.29 2.28
C TRP A 28 6.80 -6.38 1.25
N LEU A 29 7.10 -7.65 1.51
CA LEU A 29 6.73 -8.77 0.63
C LEU A 29 5.21 -8.89 0.40
N LEU A 30 4.38 -8.42 1.36
CA LEU A 30 2.92 -8.42 1.23
C LEU A 30 2.38 -7.26 0.40
N TYR A 31 3.08 -6.11 0.36
CA TYR A 31 2.55 -4.87 -0.22
C TYR A 31 3.35 -4.31 -1.40
N PHE A 32 4.53 -4.86 -1.73
CA PHE A 32 5.40 -4.29 -2.78
C PHE A 32 4.75 -4.27 -4.17
N ASP A 33 3.86 -5.22 -4.46
CA ASP A 33 3.13 -5.31 -5.74
C ASP A 33 1.77 -4.59 -5.71
N ALA A 34 1.46 -3.89 -4.61
CA ALA A 34 0.20 -3.18 -4.47
C ALA A 34 0.15 -1.93 -5.37
N ARG A 35 -0.98 -1.74 -6.06
CA ARG A 35 -1.27 -0.55 -6.86
C ARG A 35 -2.11 0.43 -6.07
N LEU A 36 -1.73 1.71 -6.12
CA LEU A 36 -2.49 2.80 -5.50
C LEU A 36 -3.67 3.20 -6.42
N VAL A 37 -4.88 2.80 -6.03
CA VAL A 37 -6.11 3.00 -6.82
C VAL A 37 -6.67 4.40 -6.60
N SER A 38 -6.99 4.73 -5.35
CA SER A 38 -7.59 6.00 -4.96
C SER A 38 -7.24 6.37 -3.52
N ILE A 39 -7.36 7.66 -3.20
CA ILE A 39 -7.36 8.17 -1.83
C ILE A 39 -8.60 9.06 -1.72
N GLU A 40 -9.56 8.65 -0.89
CA GLU A 40 -10.82 9.38 -0.68
C GLU A 40 -11.16 9.32 0.80
N ASP A 41 -11.46 10.47 1.42
CA ASP A 41 -11.79 10.59 2.84
C ASP A 41 -10.78 9.86 3.75
N ASP A 42 -9.49 10.08 3.52
CA ASP A 42 -8.36 9.44 4.20
C ASP A 42 -8.31 7.89 4.06
N VAL A 43 -9.05 7.32 3.10
CA VAL A 43 -8.99 5.89 2.77
C VAL A 43 -8.14 5.69 1.53
N LEU A 44 -6.93 5.15 1.72
CA LEU A 44 -6.09 4.65 0.64
C LEU A 44 -6.63 3.28 0.18
N THR A 45 -7.12 3.24 -1.05
CA THR A 45 -7.52 1.98 -1.70
C THR A 45 -6.35 1.44 -2.50
N ILE A 46 -5.95 0.20 -2.22
CA ILE A 46 -4.94 -0.53 -2.97
C ILE A 46 -5.53 -1.77 -3.63
N ASP A 47 -4.88 -2.22 -4.70
CA ASP A 47 -5.29 -3.41 -5.45
C ASP A 47 -4.05 -4.25 -5.83
N PHE A 48 -4.23 -5.56 -5.89
CA PHE A 48 -3.22 -6.54 -6.30
C PHE A 48 -3.53 -7.18 -7.66
N SER A 49 -4.62 -6.76 -8.30
CA SER A 49 -5.01 -7.21 -9.64
C SER A 49 -4.01 -6.69 -10.67
N ASP A 50 -3.05 -7.51 -11.08
CA ASP A 50 -2.28 -7.25 -12.28
C ASP A 50 -3.03 -7.85 -13.50
N PRO A 51 -3.60 -7.04 -14.41
CA PRO A 51 -4.21 -7.56 -15.64
C PRO A 51 -3.18 -8.20 -16.59
N GLN A 52 -1.88 -8.07 -16.36
CA GLN A 52 -0.85 -8.82 -17.11
C GLN A 52 -0.54 -10.20 -16.50
N ARG A 53 -1.07 -10.52 -15.32
CA ARG A 53 -0.99 -11.85 -14.69
C ARG A 53 -2.30 -12.60 -14.89
N PHE A 54 -2.62 -12.97 -16.13
CA PHE A 54 -3.72 -13.88 -16.48
C PHE A 54 -3.40 -15.36 -16.19
N ASP A 55 -2.67 -15.62 -15.11
CA ASP A 55 -2.52 -16.94 -14.54
C ASP A 55 -2.20 -16.70 -13.07
N GLN A 56 -3.13 -17.01 -12.18
CA GLN A 56 -2.89 -17.92 -11.05
C GLN A 56 -4.00 -17.84 -10.01
N ASP A 57 -4.56 -19.02 -9.74
CA ASP A 57 -5.25 -19.49 -8.53
C ASP A 57 -4.53 -19.20 -7.19
N GLN A 58 -3.49 -18.36 -7.19
CA GLN A 58 -2.82 -17.90 -5.98
C GLN A 58 -3.65 -16.75 -5.41
N THR A 59 -4.71 -17.11 -4.70
CA THR A 59 -5.22 -16.24 -3.63
C THR A 59 -4.03 -16.03 -2.69
N TYR A 60 -3.27 -14.94 -2.88
CA TYR A 60 -2.34 -14.50 -1.87
C TYR A 60 -3.16 -14.46 -0.59
N PRO A 61 -2.80 -15.21 0.45
CA PRO A 61 -3.39 -14.95 1.74
C PRO A 61 -2.93 -13.53 2.05
N ILE A 62 -3.80 -12.56 1.78
CA ILE A 62 -3.68 -11.23 2.34
C ILE A 62 -3.90 -11.48 3.83
N ASN A 63 -2.84 -11.94 4.48
CA ASN A 63 -2.78 -12.08 5.90
C ASN A 63 -2.79 -10.63 6.38
N THR A 64 -4.00 -10.15 6.63
CA THR A 64 -4.32 -8.84 7.19
C THR A 64 -3.95 -8.83 8.68
N ASP A 65 -2.78 -9.37 9.02
CA ASP A 65 -2.20 -9.17 10.34
C ASP A 65 -2.11 -7.66 10.52
N VAL A 66 -2.80 -7.19 11.56
CA VAL A 66 -2.90 -5.78 11.93
C VAL A 66 -1.50 -5.16 11.98
N ARG A 67 -0.48 -5.90 12.40
CA ARG A 67 0.91 -5.42 12.46
C ARG A 67 1.50 -5.06 11.10
N HIS A 68 1.21 -5.84 10.05
CA HIS A 68 1.74 -5.56 8.71
C HIS A 68 1.02 -4.38 8.07
N ARG A 69 -0.31 -4.31 8.27
CA ARG A 69 -1.12 -3.15 7.89
C ARG A 69 -0.61 -1.88 8.59
N ASP A 70 -0.44 -1.94 9.91
CA ASP A 70 0.03 -0.81 10.71
C ASP A 70 1.43 -0.37 10.29
N ALA A 71 2.33 -1.31 9.96
CA ALA A 71 3.65 -0.98 9.43
C ALA A 71 3.57 -0.21 8.11
N LEU A 72 2.67 -0.61 7.20
CA LEU A 72 2.45 0.14 5.96
C LEU A 72 1.91 1.55 6.23
N LEU A 73 0.89 1.68 7.09
CA LEU A 73 0.29 2.97 7.43
C LEU A 73 1.30 3.90 8.13
N ALA A 74 2.13 3.35 9.01
CA ALA A 74 3.22 4.07 9.65
C ALA A 74 4.26 4.53 8.63
N ALA A 75 4.63 3.70 7.65
CA ALA A 75 5.55 4.08 6.59
C ALA A 75 4.99 5.19 5.69
N VAL A 76 3.70 5.11 5.31
CA VAL A 76 3.03 6.19 4.58
C VAL A 76 3.10 7.49 5.38
N THR A 77 2.72 7.45 6.66
CA THR A 77 2.74 8.63 7.53
C THR A 77 4.16 9.19 7.69
N ALA A 78 5.16 8.34 7.91
CA ALA A 78 6.54 8.76 8.12
C ALA A 78 7.15 9.42 6.86
N VAL A 79 6.80 8.92 5.68
CA VAL A 79 7.33 9.45 4.43
C VAL A 79 6.56 10.69 4.01
N THR A 80 5.22 10.65 3.96
CA THR A 80 4.40 11.71 3.35
C THR A 80 3.78 12.68 4.34
N GLY A 81 3.75 12.34 5.63
CA GLY A 81 2.99 13.07 6.65
C GLY A 81 1.48 12.83 6.60
N GLN A 82 0.98 12.02 5.67
CA GLN A 82 -0.45 11.73 5.51
C GLN A 82 -0.86 10.57 6.42
N VAL A 83 -1.91 10.79 7.21
CA VAL A 83 -2.54 9.74 8.01
C VAL A 83 -3.70 9.18 7.22
N VAL A 84 -3.61 7.90 6.84
CA VAL A 84 -4.63 7.23 6.04
C VAL A 84 -5.02 5.89 6.67
N THR A 85 -6.17 5.37 6.26
CA THR A 85 -6.58 3.99 6.50
C THR A 85 -6.46 3.18 5.21
N LEU A 86 -6.33 1.86 5.33
CA LEU A 86 -6.17 0.97 4.18
C LEU A 86 -7.48 0.27 3.82
N ARG A 87 -7.83 0.28 2.54
CA ARG A 87 -8.82 -0.60 1.92
C ARG A 87 -8.13 -1.39 0.82
N ILE A 88 -8.46 -2.67 0.71
CA ILE A 88 -8.02 -3.51 -0.41
C ILE A 88 -9.26 -3.73 -1.29
N ALA A 89 -9.12 -3.45 -2.59
CA ALA A 89 -10.16 -3.62 -3.60
C ALA A 89 -10.28 -5.07 -4.07
#